data_AF-A0A1V6N871-F1
#
_entry.id   AF-A0A1V6N871-F1
#
_cell.length_a   1.000
_cell.length_b   1.000
_cell.length_c   1.000
_cell.angle_alpha   90.00
_cell.angle_beta   90.00
_cell.angle_gamma   90.00
#
_symmetry.space_group_name_H-M   'P 1'
#
loop_
_entity.id
_entity.type
_entity.pdbx_description
1 polymer ?
#
loop_
_entity_poly.entity_id
_entity_poly.type
_entity_poly.pdbx_seq_one_letter_code
_entity_poly.pdbx_strand_id
1 'polypeptide(L)'
;MSSNTTPKESSDHLEQRKALIKLEAAIDALKVHTLDASQLDELNIKRQPMALNKDSDLMPHFFAPKPNLPQPSKKLIRKLVEHLHHKDSFTDAMSRAYDLERQWGHYAFSETHFRCENELWRSMSVGDYTPFKHLYKYDKPDFGVFKIMDIPGKESPHMKAVIYHGLEGEDSTVCRGELLIILRLMLGQLRKVRLLHHNVAPILIVSFVGMNARLLESYFECESLVLRSSDLYELSERTTTSMVFKGFADWFLGEPAGNTL
;
A
#
# COMPACT_ATOMS: atom_id res chain seq x y z
N MET A 1 12.42 34.06 -19.86
CA MET A 1 13.10 33.94 -18.55
C MET A 1 12.11 33.30 -17.59
N SER A 2 12.25 32.01 -17.28
CA SER A 2 11.40 31.36 -16.28
C SER A 2 11.90 31.76 -14.90
N SER A 3 11.08 32.43 -14.09
CA SER A 3 11.42 32.76 -12.72
C SER A 3 11.68 31.48 -11.95
N ASN A 4 12.92 31.26 -11.54
CA ASN A 4 13.32 30.22 -10.57
C ASN A 4 12.82 30.62 -9.18
N THR A 5 11.50 30.68 -8.99
CA THR A 5 10.93 30.71 -7.65
C THR A 5 10.98 29.30 -7.10
N THR A 6 11.91 29.05 -6.20
CA THR A 6 11.97 27.81 -5.41
C THR A 6 10.60 27.63 -4.73
N PRO A 7 9.93 26.47 -4.86
CA PRO A 7 8.66 26.24 -4.21
C PRO A 7 8.80 26.47 -2.72
N LYS A 8 7.98 27.37 -2.16
CA LYS A 8 7.94 27.63 -0.72
C LYS A 8 6.85 26.76 -0.11
N GLU A 9 7.20 26.05 0.96
CA GLU A 9 6.25 25.26 1.73
C GLU A 9 5.17 26.18 2.34
N SER A 10 3.90 25.82 2.14
CA SER A 10 2.77 26.53 2.75
C SER A 10 2.68 26.23 4.25
N SER A 11 1.98 27.08 4.99
CA SER A 11 1.73 26.84 6.42
C SER A 11 0.96 25.54 6.63
N ASP A 12 -0.06 25.29 5.81
CA ASP A 12 -0.93 24.11 5.94
C ASP A 12 -0.16 22.82 5.67
N HIS A 13 0.68 22.81 4.63
CA HIS A 13 1.53 21.67 4.31
C HIS A 13 2.54 21.37 5.44
N LEU A 14 3.11 22.40 6.05
CA LEU A 14 4.00 22.25 7.21
C LEU A 14 3.26 21.65 8.42
N GLU A 15 2.05 22.15 8.73
CA GLU A 15 1.25 21.63 9.86
C GLU A 15 0.80 20.19 9.63
N GLN A 16 0.38 19.84 8.41
CA GLN A 16 0.09 18.46 8.02
C GLN A 16 1.30 17.53 8.24
N ARG A 17 2.49 17.95 7.80
CA ARG A 17 3.71 17.17 8.05
C ARG A 17 4.00 17.00 9.53
N LYS A 18 3.81 18.04 10.35
CA LYS A 18 3.98 17.95 11.80
C LYS A 18 2.98 16.97 12.43
N ALA A 19 1.72 17.00 12.00
CA ALA A 19 0.69 16.08 12.46
C ALA A 19 1.05 14.62 12.12
N LEU A 20 1.45 14.36 10.88
CA LEU A 20 1.90 13.03 10.44
C LEU A 20 3.15 12.54 11.19
N ILE A 21 4.10 13.42 11.51
CA ILE A 21 5.28 13.06 12.32
C ILE A 21 4.85 12.67 13.74
N LYS A 22 3.93 13.41 14.36
CA LYS A 22 3.40 13.08 15.70
C LYS A 22 2.66 11.75 15.68
N LEU A 23 1.83 11.52 14.67
CA LEU A 23 1.08 10.28 14.50
C LEU A 23 2.01 9.06 14.29
N GLU A 24 3.03 9.19 13.43
CA GLU A 24 4.02 8.13 13.22
C GLU A 24 4.74 7.78 14.51
N ALA A 25 5.18 8.79 15.27
CA ALA A 25 5.85 8.56 16.55
C ALA A 25 4.93 7.89 17.59
N ALA A 26 3.66 8.29 17.65
CA ALA A 26 2.67 7.68 18.54
C ALA A 26 2.46 6.20 18.21
N ILE A 27 2.27 5.86 16.93
CA ILE A 27 2.12 4.48 16.47
C ILE A 27 3.40 3.68 16.67
N ASP A 28 4.58 4.29 16.46
CA ASP A 28 5.87 3.62 16.65
C ASP A 28 6.13 3.27 18.13
N ALA A 29 5.59 4.06 19.06
CA ALA A 29 5.67 3.82 20.49
C ALA A 29 4.68 2.74 21.01
N LEU A 30 3.70 2.33 20.21
CA LEU A 30 2.73 1.31 20.61
C LEU A 30 3.39 -0.05 20.85
N LYS A 31 3.02 -0.68 21.97
CA LYS A 31 3.43 -2.05 22.29
C LYS A 31 2.57 -3.12 21.60
N VAL A 32 1.35 -2.75 21.18
CA VAL A 32 0.45 -3.62 20.42
C VAL A 32 0.89 -3.72 18.96
N HIS A 33 0.45 -4.79 18.29
CA HIS A 33 0.82 -5.08 16.90
C HIS A 33 -0.35 -4.99 15.92
N THR A 34 -1.56 -5.04 16.44
CA THR A 34 -2.82 -4.78 15.73
C THR A 34 -3.59 -3.71 16.47
N LEU A 35 -4.41 -2.96 15.74
CA LEU A 35 -5.25 -1.89 16.26
C LEU A 35 -6.69 -2.16 15.86
N ASP A 36 -7.60 -2.13 16.84
CA ASP A 36 -9.03 -2.16 16.62
C ASP A 36 -9.59 -0.76 16.29
N ALA A 37 -10.89 -0.68 16.01
CA ALA A 37 -11.56 0.58 15.67
C ALA A 37 -11.40 1.66 16.76
N SER A 38 -11.48 1.29 18.04
CA SER A 38 -11.36 2.26 19.14
C SER A 38 -9.95 2.86 19.20
N GLN A 39 -8.93 2.04 19.01
CA GLN A 39 -7.53 2.49 18.99
C GLN A 39 -7.22 3.34 17.76
N LEU A 40 -7.87 3.07 16.62
CA LEU A 40 -7.76 3.92 15.43
C LEU A 40 -8.42 5.29 15.65
N ASP A 41 -9.60 5.32 16.29
CA ASP A 41 -10.31 6.56 16.62
C ASP A 41 -9.51 7.44 17.59
N GLU A 42 -8.89 6.84 18.63
CA GLU A 42 -8.00 7.54 19.57
C GLU A 42 -6.79 8.20 18.88
N LEU A 43 -6.34 7.64 17.76
CA LEU A 43 -5.23 8.14 16.95
C LEU A 43 -5.69 9.09 15.82
N ASN A 44 -6.99 9.41 15.75
CA ASN A 44 -7.60 10.18 14.68
C ASN A 44 -7.38 9.57 13.28
N ILE A 45 -7.48 8.24 13.19
CA ILE A 45 -7.41 7.47 11.95
C ILE A 45 -8.82 7.05 11.56
N LYS A 46 -9.34 7.63 10.47
CA LYS A 46 -10.67 7.34 9.95
C LYS A 46 -10.62 6.11 9.05
N ARG A 47 -11.06 4.97 9.57
CA ARG A 47 -11.20 3.74 8.77
C ARG A 47 -12.49 3.80 7.93
N GLN A 48 -12.36 3.51 6.64
CA GLN A 48 -13.48 3.50 5.69
C GLN A 48 -13.46 2.24 4.82
N PRO A 49 -14.62 1.72 4.39
CA PRO A 49 -14.66 0.62 3.44
C PRO A 49 -14.23 1.08 2.04
N MET A 50 -13.67 0.17 1.26
CA MET A 50 -13.25 0.37 -0.12
C MET A 50 -13.64 -0.84 -0.96
N ALA A 51 -14.27 -0.61 -2.10
CA ALA A 51 -14.63 -1.67 -3.02
C ALA A 51 -13.58 -1.80 -4.13
N LEU A 52 -13.22 -3.03 -4.49
CA LEU A 52 -12.38 -3.28 -5.68
C LEU A 52 -13.17 -3.13 -6.98
N ASN A 53 -14.50 -3.03 -6.92
CA ASN A 53 -15.36 -2.83 -8.06
C ASN A 53 -15.24 -1.39 -8.58
N LYS A 54 -14.80 -1.24 -9.82
CA LYS A 54 -14.63 0.04 -10.52
C LYS A 54 -15.93 0.83 -10.73
N ASP A 55 -17.10 0.17 -10.64
CA ASP A 55 -18.40 0.79 -10.82
C ASP A 55 -19.06 1.17 -9.47
N SER A 56 -18.33 1.00 -8.36
CA SER A 56 -18.80 1.33 -7.02
C SER A 56 -18.37 2.75 -6.63
N ASP A 57 -19.26 3.48 -5.95
CA ASP A 57 -18.93 4.76 -5.31
C ASP A 57 -17.87 4.62 -4.20
N LEU A 58 -17.55 3.39 -3.78
CA LEU A 58 -16.52 3.08 -2.78
C LEU A 58 -15.17 2.69 -3.42
N MET A 59 -14.98 2.90 -4.72
CA MET A 59 -13.68 2.66 -5.36
C MET A 59 -12.58 3.58 -4.79
N PRO A 60 -11.28 3.25 -4.98
CA PRO A 60 -10.19 4.17 -4.70
C PRO A 60 -10.40 5.56 -5.30
N HIS A 61 -10.11 6.61 -4.52
CA HIS A 61 -10.28 8.01 -4.91
C HIS A 61 -9.09 8.56 -5.71
N PHE A 62 -7.89 8.11 -5.36
CA PHE A 62 -6.62 8.64 -5.85
C PHE A 62 -5.89 7.66 -6.78
N PHE A 63 -6.48 6.52 -7.09
CA PHE A 63 -5.91 5.55 -8.00
C PHE A 63 -6.98 5.08 -8.97
N ALA A 64 -6.67 5.06 -10.26
CA ALA A 64 -7.53 4.47 -11.28
C ALA A 64 -7.15 3.00 -11.50
N PRO A 65 -8.08 2.12 -11.91
CA PRO A 65 -7.75 0.76 -12.26
C PRO A 65 -7.14 0.70 -13.67
N LYS A 66 -6.16 -0.19 -13.89
CA LYS A 66 -5.66 -0.51 -15.23
C LYS A 66 -6.67 -1.41 -15.94
N PRO A 67 -7.27 -0.95 -17.06
CA PRO A 67 -8.28 -1.74 -17.75
C PRO A 67 -7.64 -2.93 -18.49
N ASN A 68 -8.46 -3.95 -18.77
CA ASN A 68 -8.15 -5.04 -19.70
C ASN A 68 -6.94 -5.91 -19.33
N LEU A 69 -6.58 -6.02 -18.04
CA LEU A 69 -5.60 -7.02 -17.62
C LEU A 69 -6.14 -8.44 -17.86
N PRO A 70 -5.29 -9.38 -18.33
CA PRO A 70 -5.68 -10.77 -18.47
C PRO A 70 -6.00 -11.40 -17.10
N GLN A 71 -6.82 -12.43 -17.08
CA GLN A 71 -7.02 -13.24 -15.88
C GLN A 71 -5.74 -14.01 -15.53
N PRO A 72 -5.42 -14.20 -14.22
CA PRO A 72 -4.32 -15.07 -13.81
C PRO A 72 -4.47 -16.46 -14.41
N SER A 73 -3.35 -17.07 -14.80
CA SER A 73 -3.41 -18.40 -15.39
C SER A 73 -3.97 -19.44 -14.40
N LYS A 74 -4.88 -20.32 -14.85
CA LYS A 74 -5.44 -21.39 -13.99
C LYS A 74 -4.36 -22.27 -13.37
N LYS A 75 -3.23 -22.43 -14.07
CA LYS A 75 -2.05 -23.18 -13.60
C LYS A 75 -1.36 -22.49 -12.43
N LEU A 76 -1.18 -21.16 -12.49
CA LEU A 76 -0.62 -20.36 -11.40
C LEU A 76 -1.48 -20.50 -10.14
N ILE A 77 -2.78 -20.18 -10.27
CA ILE A 77 -3.73 -20.20 -9.14
C ILE A 77 -3.81 -21.60 -8.51
N ARG A 78 -3.90 -22.66 -9.35
CA ARG A 78 -3.94 -24.03 -8.85
C ARG A 78 -2.70 -24.37 -8.02
N LYS A 79 -1.50 -24.08 -8.56
CA LYS A 79 -0.23 -24.41 -7.89
C LYS A 79 -0.07 -23.66 -6.57
N LEU A 80 -0.41 -22.37 -6.55
CA LEU A 80 -0.35 -21.55 -5.34
C LEU A 80 -1.24 -22.13 -4.25
N VAL A 81 -2.53 -22.37 -4.55
CA VAL A 81 -3.49 -22.91 -3.57
C VAL A 81 -3.05 -24.29 -3.07
N GLU A 82 -2.62 -25.19 -3.96
CA GLU A 82 -2.10 -26.51 -3.56
C GLU A 82 -0.87 -26.39 -2.65
N HIS A 83 0.01 -25.42 -2.91
CA HIS A 83 1.21 -25.20 -2.11
C HIS A 83 0.90 -24.62 -0.73
N LEU A 84 -0.06 -23.69 -0.63
CA LEU A 84 -0.52 -23.10 0.64
C LEU A 84 -1.16 -24.14 1.57
N HIS A 85 -1.91 -25.11 1.03
CA HIS A 85 -2.55 -26.18 1.83
C HIS A 85 -1.60 -27.31 2.24
N HIS A 86 -0.38 -27.35 1.69
CA HIS A 86 0.58 -28.38 2.04
C HIS A 86 1.24 -28.05 3.39
N LYS A 87 1.00 -28.90 4.39
CA LYS A 87 1.30 -28.66 5.82
C LYS A 87 2.76 -28.29 6.10
N ASP A 88 3.68 -28.76 5.27
CA ASP A 88 5.12 -28.54 5.46
C ASP A 88 5.70 -27.40 4.60
N SER A 89 4.88 -26.68 3.83
CA SER A 89 5.37 -25.64 2.91
C SER A 89 5.86 -24.40 3.64
N PHE A 90 5.24 -24.06 4.78
CA PHE A 90 5.49 -22.79 5.47
C PHE A 90 5.49 -22.96 6.98
N THR A 91 6.54 -22.44 7.61
CA THR A 91 6.72 -22.48 9.07
C THR A 91 6.16 -21.24 9.78
N ASP A 92 5.92 -20.14 9.05
CA ASP A 92 5.43 -18.88 9.61
C ASP A 92 4.64 -18.03 8.62
N ALA A 93 3.96 -17.00 9.15
CA ALA A 93 3.12 -16.09 8.39
C ALA A 93 3.89 -15.23 7.37
N MET A 94 5.15 -14.88 7.68
CA MET A 94 5.98 -14.08 6.77
C MET A 94 6.32 -14.87 5.51
N SER A 95 6.68 -16.14 5.67
CA SER A 95 7.00 -17.04 4.55
C SER A 95 5.80 -17.26 3.63
N ARG A 96 4.58 -17.30 4.20
CA ARG A 96 3.33 -17.35 3.42
C ARG A 96 3.09 -16.05 2.66
N ALA A 97 3.20 -14.90 3.33
CA ALA A 97 3.05 -13.59 2.71
C ALA A 97 4.09 -13.37 1.59
N TYR A 98 5.31 -13.87 1.76
CA TYR A 98 6.38 -13.83 0.77
C TYR A 98 6.05 -14.63 -0.48
N ASP A 99 5.59 -15.89 -0.35
CA ASP A 99 5.22 -16.67 -1.53
C ASP A 99 3.99 -16.08 -2.24
N LEU A 100 3.01 -15.59 -1.48
CA LEU A 100 1.85 -14.88 -2.04
C LEU A 100 2.26 -13.66 -2.85
N GLU A 101 3.14 -12.80 -2.31
CA GLU A 101 3.67 -11.66 -3.06
C GLU A 101 4.41 -12.12 -4.31
N ARG A 102 5.25 -13.15 -4.21
CA ARG A 102 6.03 -13.63 -5.34
C ARG A 102 5.13 -14.13 -6.47
N GLN A 103 4.09 -14.90 -6.15
CA GLN A 103 3.14 -15.38 -7.16
C GLN A 103 2.29 -14.24 -7.71
N TRP A 104 1.83 -13.32 -6.86
CA TRP A 104 1.05 -12.16 -7.28
C TRP A 104 1.87 -11.23 -8.17
N GLY A 105 3.11 -10.93 -7.80
CA GLY A 105 4.06 -10.13 -8.56
C GLY A 105 4.42 -10.79 -9.90
N HIS A 106 4.56 -12.12 -9.92
CA HIS A 106 4.73 -12.85 -11.17
C HIS A 106 3.55 -12.62 -12.11
N TYR A 107 2.32 -12.75 -11.62
CA TYR A 107 1.13 -12.41 -12.40
C TYR A 107 1.14 -10.92 -12.83
N ALA A 108 1.21 -10.01 -11.87
CA ALA A 108 1.04 -8.57 -12.07
C ALA A 108 2.10 -7.94 -12.97
N PHE A 109 3.33 -8.47 -13.02
CA PHE A 109 4.42 -7.88 -13.81
C PHE A 109 4.87 -8.76 -14.97
N SER A 110 4.79 -10.09 -14.86
CA SER A 110 5.28 -11.00 -15.90
C SER A 110 4.16 -11.46 -16.82
N GLU A 111 3.06 -12.02 -16.29
CA GLU A 111 1.94 -12.53 -17.11
C GLU A 111 1.17 -11.38 -17.80
N THR A 112 1.10 -10.20 -17.19
CA THR A 112 0.49 -9.00 -17.80
C THR A 112 1.43 -8.25 -18.75
N HIS A 113 2.72 -8.62 -18.78
CA HIS A 113 3.78 -7.89 -19.48
C HIS A 113 3.93 -6.41 -19.08
N PHE A 114 3.52 -6.04 -17.86
CA PHE A 114 3.68 -4.67 -17.36
C PHE A 114 5.15 -4.32 -17.16
N ARG A 115 5.57 -3.16 -17.71
CA ARG A 115 6.92 -2.61 -17.52
C ARG A 115 6.82 -1.17 -17.04
N CYS A 116 7.47 -0.88 -15.91
CA CYS A 116 7.46 0.46 -15.31
C CYS A 116 8.02 1.51 -16.28
N GLU A 117 9.06 1.16 -17.05
CA GLU A 117 9.73 2.06 -17.98
C GLU A 117 8.84 2.58 -19.11
N ASN A 118 7.77 1.83 -19.43
CA ASN A 118 6.80 2.19 -20.47
C ASN A 118 5.62 2.99 -19.92
N GLU A 119 5.59 3.23 -18.61
CA GLU A 119 4.45 3.77 -17.87
C GLU A 119 4.91 4.97 -17.05
N LEU A 120 3.96 5.67 -16.40
CA LEU A 120 4.25 6.81 -15.54
C LEU A 120 5.08 6.44 -14.29
N TRP A 121 5.01 5.17 -13.90
CA TRP A 121 5.55 4.67 -12.65
C TRP A 121 7.04 4.34 -12.74
N ARG A 122 7.77 4.65 -11.66
CA ARG A 122 9.13 4.19 -11.44
C ARG A 122 9.16 3.21 -10.28
N SER A 123 9.86 2.09 -10.45
CA SER A 123 10.23 1.19 -9.35
C SER A 123 11.75 1.17 -9.21
N MET A 124 12.24 1.35 -7.98
CA MET A 124 13.65 1.20 -7.61
C MET A 124 13.78 0.14 -6.51
N SER A 125 15.00 -0.26 -6.15
CA SER A 125 15.22 -1.08 -4.96
C SER A 125 14.73 -0.31 -3.73
N VAL A 126 14.15 -0.99 -2.75
CA VAL A 126 13.61 -0.32 -1.55
C VAL A 126 14.68 0.51 -0.83
N GLY A 127 15.93 0.03 -0.79
CA GLY A 127 17.06 0.75 -0.19
C GLY A 127 17.46 2.04 -0.92
N ASP A 128 17.11 2.18 -2.20
CA ASP A 128 17.43 3.38 -3.00
C ASP A 128 16.44 4.51 -2.71
N TYR A 129 15.30 4.20 -2.09
CA TYR A 129 14.35 5.20 -1.67
C TYR A 129 14.79 5.87 -0.37
N THR A 130 15.55 6.96 -0.51
CA THR A 130 15.84 7.89 0.58
C THR A 130 14.75 8.99 0.62
N PRO A 131 14.34 9.50 1.81
CA PRO A 131 14.87 9.27 3.16
C PRO A 131 13.92 8.44 4.05
N PHE A 132 13.38 7.31 3.56
CA PHE A 132 12.43 6.54 4.37
C PHE A 132 13.08 5.92 5.60
N LYS A 133 12.48 6.13 6.78
CA LYS A 133 12.92 5.55 8.05
C LYS A 133 12.34 4.14 8.17
N HIS A 134 13.15 3.14 8.54
CA HIS A 134 12.74 1.79 8.98
C HIS A 134 11.53 1.18 8.24
N LEU A 135 11.62 0.99 6.93
CA LEU A 135 10.57 0.26 6.19
C LEU A 135 10.53 -1.24 6.50
N TYR A 136 11.43 -1.72 7.36
CA TYR A 136 11.52 -3.09 7.81
C TYR A 136 11.61 -3.14 9.33
N LYS A 137 10.94 -4.13 9.91
CA LYS A 137 11.13 -4.58 11.28
C LYS A 137 11.39 -6.09 11.22
N TYR A 138 12.54 -6.53 11.72
CA TYR A 138 12.94 -7.94 11.69
C TYR A 138 12.56 -8.70 12.96
N ASP A 139 12.38 -8.00 14.09
CA ASP A 139 11.88 -8.61 15.33
C ASP A 139 10.39 -8.94 15.21
N LYS A 140 10.01 -10.13 15.67
CA LYS A 140 8.63 -10.59 15.59
C LYS A 140 7.65 -9.66 16.35
N PRO A 141 6.41 -9.47 15.85
CA PRO A 141 6.03 -9.74 14.47
C PRO A 141 6.80 -8.82 13.52
N ASP A 142 7.36 -9.44 12.50
CA ASP A 142 8.13 -8.81 11.43
C ASP A 142 7.19 -8.20 10.40
N PHE A 143 7.65 -7.14 9.75
CA PHE A 143 6.98 -6.55 8.61
C PHE A 143 7.99 -5.89 7.70
N GLY A 144 7.61 -5.71 6.44
CA GLY A 144 8.50 -5.06 5.50
C GLY A 144 7.85 -4.77 4.16
N VAL A 145 8.64 -4.14 3.30
CA VAL A 145 8.23 -3.76 1.96
C VAL A 145 8.94 -4.65 0.94
N PHE A 146 8.18 -5.26 0.04
CA PHE A 146 8.72 -6.01 -1.10
C PHE A 146 9.01 -5.09 -2.28
N LYS A 147 8.09 -4.19 -2.57
CA LYS A 147 8.15 -3.32 -3.74
C LYS A 147 7.59 -1.95 -3.44
N ILE A 148 8.20 -0.93 -4.04
CA ILE A 148 7.71 0.45 -4.05
C ILE A 148 7.63 0.92 -5.50
N MET A 149 6.60 1.70 -5.79
CA MET A 149 6.46 2.48 -7.02
C MET A 149 6.16 3.94 -6.68
N ASP A 150 6.82 4.86 -7.37
CA ASP A 150 6.59 6.30 -7.25
C ASP A 150 6.57 6.99 -8.61
N ILE A 151 6.21 8.27 -8.64
CA ILE A 151 6.27 9.10 -9.85
C ILE A 151 7.46 10.07 -9.72
N PRO A 152 8.44 10.04 -10.64
CA PRO A 152 9.63 10.88 -10.56
C PRO A 152 9.37 12.39 -10.72
N GLY A 153 8.32 12.73 -11.47
CA GLY A 153 7.96 14.10 -11.84
C GLY A 153 7.18 14.87 -10.76
N LYS A 154 7.05 16.18 -10.91
CA LYS A 154 6.37 17.04 -9.92
C LYS A 154 4.84 16.93 -9.98
N GLU A 155 4.32 16.29 -11.01
CA GLU A 155 2.90 16.30 -11.38
C GLU A 155 2.04 15.51 -10.40
N SER A 156 2.63 14.53 -9.69
CA SER A 156 1.87 13.59 -8.88
C SER A 156 2.68 13.08 -7.69
N PRO A 157 2.15 13.19 -6.45
CA PRO A 157 2.81 12.74 -5.23
C PRO A 157 2.52 11.27 -4.88
N HIS A 158 1.81 10.55 -5.75
CA HIS A 158 1.33 9.20 -5.48
C HIS A 158 2.47 8.21 -5.26
N MET A 159 2.24 7.27 -4.33
CA MET A 159 3.07 6.08 -4.18
C MET A 159 2.24 4.83 -4.08
N LYS A 160 2.87 3.72 -4.43
CA LYS A 160 2.34 2.38 -4.19
C LYS A 160 3.39 1.52 -3.52
N ALA A 161 2.96 0.59 -2.69
CA ALA A 161 3.86 -0.44 -2.18
C ALA A 161 3.17 -1.79 -1.99
N VAL A 162 3.99 -2.84 -2.06
CA VAL A 162 3.59 -4.21 -1.73
C VAL A 162 4.32 -4.60 -0.47
N ILE A 163 3.60 -5.04 0.55
CA ILE A 163 4.14 -5.21 1.91
C ILE A 163 3.73 -6.55 2.49
N TYR A 164 4.47 -6.99 3.51
CA TYR A 164 4.15 -8.18 4.28
C TYR A 164 4.07 -7.90 5.77
N HIS A 165 3.32 -8.76 6.46
CA HIS A 165 3.30 -8.88 7.91
C HIS A 165 3.38 -10.34 8.32
N GLY A 166 4.28 -10.64 9.24
CA GLY A 166 4.37 -11.93 9.91
C GLY A 166 3.34 -12.10 11.02
N LEU A 167 2.09 -11.71 10.76
CA LEU A 167 0.93 -11.88 11.61
C LEU A 167 -0.15 -12.64 10.85
N GLU A 168 -1.09 -13.23 11.59
CA GLU A 168 -2.39 -13.59 11.03
C GLU A 168 -3.31 -12.37 11.15
N GLY A 169 -3.91 -11.97 10.03
CA GLY A 169 -4.73 -10.78 9.96
C GLY A 169 -6.18 -11.06 10.36
N GLU A 170 -6.82 -10.07 10.96
CA GLU A 170 -8.27 -10.06 11.17
C GLU A 170 -8.86 -8.86 10.45
N ASP A 171 -10.01 -9.05 9.79
CA ASP A 171 -10.65 -7.97 9.03
C ASP A 171 -11.03 -6.78 9.93
N SER A 172 -11.41 -7.03 11.19
CA SER A 172 -11.76 -5.98 12.16
C SER A 172 -10.58 -5.12 12.61
N THR A 173 -9.33 -5.51 12.32
CA THR A 173 -8.13 -4.82 12.81
C THR A 173 -7.18 -4.37 11.71
N VAL A 174 -6.30 -3.44 12.07
CA VAL A 174 -5.22 -2.94 11.21
C VAL A 174 -3.88 -3.28 11.84
N CYS A 175 -2.95 -3.82 11.05
CA CYS A 175 -1.60 -4.10 11.54
C CYS A 175 -0.86 -2.78 11.77
N ARG A 176 -0.18 -2.66 12.92
CA ARG A 176 0.69 -1.53 13.22
C ARG A 176 1.72 -1.28 12.11
N GLY A 177 2.25 -2.35 11.51
CA GLY A 177 3.20 -2.27 10.41
C GLY A 177 2.62 -1.64 9.14
N GLU A 178 1.34 -1.84 8.83
CA GLU A 178 0.66 -1.21 7.68
C GLU A 178 0.66 0.31 7.86
N LEU A 179 0.22 0.77 9.03
CA LEU A 179 0.16 2.19 9.37
C LEU A 179 1.53 2.85 9.35
N LEU A 180 2.56 2.20 9.92
CA LEU A 180 3.92 2.73 9.91
C LEU A 180 4.45 2.89 8.49
N ILE A 181 4.29 1.88 7.63
CA ILE A 181 4.75 1.97 6.24
C ILE A 181 4.00 3.09 5.50
N ILE A 182 2.68 3.15 5.62
CA ILE A 182 1.85 4.20 5.01
C ILE A 182 2.37 5.60 5.39
N LEU A 183 2.53 5.85 6.70
CA LEU A 183 2.98 7.14 7.21
C LEU A 183 4.39 7.49 6.75
N ARG A 184 5.30 6.51 6.74
CA ARG A 184 6.69 6.71 6.32
C ARG A 184 6.78 7.05 4.83
N LEU A 185 6.01 6.35 3.98
CA LEU A 185 5.92 6.65 2.55
C LEU A 185 5.30 8.04 2.30
N MET A 186 4.19 8.34 2.96
CA MET A 186 3.50 9.63 2.87
C MET A 186 4.41 10.79 3.29
N LEU A 187 5.08 10.67 4.43
CA LEU A 187 6.04 11.67 4.92
C LEU A 187 7.20 11.88 3.96
N GLY A 188 7.71 10.82 3.32
CA GLY A 188 8.81 10.98 2.37
C GLY A 188 8.39 11.68 1.08
N GLN A 189 7.13 11.58 0.63
CA GLN A 189 6.64 12.38 -0.49
C GLN A 189 6.47 13.85 -0.10
N LEU A 190 5.82 14.12 1.03
CA LEU A 190 5.60 15.49 1.50
C LEU A 190 6.92 16.22 1.85
N ARG A 191 8.03 15.51 2.06
CA ARG A 191 9.35 16.16 2.25
C ARG A 191 10.02 16.60 0.95
N LYS A 192 9.53 16.17 -0.22
CA LYS A 192 10.20 16.48 -1.50
C LYS A 192 9.86 17.90 -1.92
N VAL A 193 10.90 18.72 -2.12
CA VAL A 193 10.77 20.11 -2.61
C VAL A 193 9.93 20.20 -3.89
N ARG A 194 10.09 19.22 -4.81
CA ARG A 194 9.34 19.17 -6.07
C ARG A 194 7.83 18.97 -5.88
N LEU A 195 7.37 18.55 -4.70
CA LEU A 195 5.97 18.23 -4.40
C LEU A 195 5.31 19.17 -3.40
N LEU A 196 5.98 20.24 -2.93
CA LEU A 196 5.44 21.18 -1.93
C LEU A 196 4.15 21.92 -2.35
N HIS A 197 3.75 21.81 -3.61
CA HIS A 197 2.52 22.39 -4.14
C HIS A 197 1.34 21.41 -4.10
N HIS A 198 1.56 20.17 -3.65
CA HIS A 198 0.51 19.19 -3.38
C HIS A 198 0.17 19.20 -1.89
N ASN A 199 -1.11 19.21 -1.57
CA ASN A 199 -1.63 19.12 -0.21
C ASN A 199 -1.96 17.68 0.20
N VAL A 200 -2.01 16.75 -0.76
CA VAL A 200 -2.30 15.33 -0.49
C VAL A 200 -1.20 14.45 -1.08
N ALA A 201 -0.72 13.46 -0.32
CA ALA A 201 0.21 12.43 -0.81
C ALA A 201 -0.43 11.03 -0.67
N PRO A 202 -1.19 10.57 -1.68
CA PRO A 202 -1.90 9.31 -1.61
C PRO A 202 -0.97 8.09 -1.68
N ILE A 203 -1.26 7.08 -0.85
CA ILE A 203 -0.52 5.83 -0.77
C ILE A 203 -1.47 4.66 -1.03
N LEU A 204 -1.14 3.81 -2.02
CA LEU A 204 -1.81 2.53 -2.24
C LEU A 204 -0.95 1.38 -1.76
N ILE A 205 -1.49 0.48 -0.95
CA ILE A 205 -0.78 -0.67 -0.42
C ILE A 205 -1.50 -1.96 -0.81
N VAL A 206 -0.76 -2.91 -1.38
CA VAL A 206 -1.13 -4.32 -1.37
C VAL A 206 -0.49 -4.94 -0.12
N SER A 207 -1.32 -5.35 0.84
CA SER A 207 -0.89 -5.87 2.13
C SER A 207 -1.11 -7.37 2.19
N PHE A 208 -0.03 -8.15 2.32
CA PHE A 208 -0.08 -9.59 2.54
C PHE A 208 0.15 -9.89 4.03
N VAL A 209 -0.85 -10.47 4.70
CA VAL A 209 -0.86 -10.73 6.15
C VAL A 209 -1.12 -12.22 6.36
N GLY A 210 -0.05 -13.00 6.52
CA GLY A 210 -0.15 -14.46 6.59
C GLY A 210 -0.68 -15.05 5.28
N MET A 211 -1.85 -15.69 5.34
CA MET A 211 -2.58 -16.22 4.16
C MET A 211 -3.59 -15.24 3.58
N ASN A 212 -3.73 -14.08 4.19
CA ASN A 212 -4.73 -13.10 3.83
C ASN A 212 -4.11 -11.94 3.07
N ALA A 213 -4.92 -11.22 2.31
CA ALA A 213 -4.48 -9.99 1.70
C ALA A 213 -5.60 -8.96 1.56
N ARG A 214 -5.23 -7.69 1.61
CA ARG A 214 -6.13 -6.56 1.37
C ARG A 214 -5.44 -5.45 0.59
N LEU A 215 -6.26 -4.63 -0.06
CA LEU A 215 -5.83 -3.38 -0.66
C LEU A 215 -6.17 -2.23 0.30
N LEU A 216 -5.21 -1.34 0.53
CA LEU A 216 -5.41 -0.13 1.32
C LEU A 216 -5.13 1.10 0.46
N GLU A 217 -6.01 2.09 0.52
CA GLU A 217 -5.74 3.45 0.05
C GLU A 217 -5.66 4.37 1.28
N SER A 218 -4.67 5.25 1.32
CA SER A 218 -4.48 6.16 2.44
C SER A 218 -4.06 7.54 2.01
N TYR A 219 -4.63 8.54 2.65
CA TYR A 219 -4.33 9.95 2.46
C TYR A 219 -4.65 10.72 3.73
N PHE A 220 -4.05 11.90 3.88
CA PHE A 220 -4.29 12.76 5.04
C PHE A 220 -5.21 13.90 4.64
N GLU A 221 -6.30 14.07 5.39
CA GLU A 221 -7.35 15.06 5.10
C GLU A 221 -7.92 15.59 6.41
N CYS A 222 -8.10 16.91 6.52
CA CYS A 222 -8.73 17.57 7.67
C CYS A 222 -8.20 17.02 9.01
N GLU A 223 -6.88 17.08 9.19
CA GLU A 223 -6.14 16.65 10.40
C GLU A 223 -6.22 15.14 10.73
N SER A 224 -6.84 14.34 9.87
CA SER A 224 -7.05 12.90 10.10
C SER A 224 -6.34 12.08 9.02
N LEU A 225 -5.80 10.92 9.39
CA LEU A 225 -5.40 9.93 8.40
C LEU A 225 -6.65 9.17 7.96
N VAL A 226 -7.00 9.25 6.68
CA VAL A 226 -8.05 8.41 6.10
C VAL A 226 -7.40 7.10 5.64
N LEU A 227 -7.93 5.98 6.14
CA LEU A 227 -7.50 4.62 5.79
C LEU A 227 -8.69 3.88 5.17
N ARG A 228 -8.72 3.82 3.84
CA ARG A 228 -9.70 3.07 3.07
C ARG A 228 -9.19 1.65 2.87
N SER A 229 -10.01 0.64 3.17
CA SER A 229 -9.62 -0.77 3.13
C SER A 229 -10.62 -1.59 2.36
N SER A 230 -10.14 -2.47 1.47
CA SER A 230 -10.95 -3.60 1.02
C SER A 230 -11.22 -4.56 2.18
N ASP A 231 -12.08 -5.54 1.95
CA ASP A 231 -12.14 -6.72 2.82
C ASP A 231 -10.76 -7.38 2.90
N LEU A 232 -10.48 -8.05 4.01
CA LEU A 232 -9.38 -8.96 4.17
C LEU A 232 -9.73 -10.31 3.54
N TYR A 233 -9.15 -10.60 2.37
CA TYR A 233 -9.44 -11.82 1.63
C TYR A 233 -8.50 -12.95 2.03
N GLU A 234 -9.08 -14.09 2.41
CA GLU A 234 -8.32 -15.33 2.58
C GLU A 234 -7.99 -15.93 1.20
N LEU A 235 -6.70 -16.18 0.93
CA LEU A 235 -6.20 -16.64 -0.37
C LEU A 235 -6.05 -18.17 -0.46
N SER A 236 -6.94 -18.90 0.21
CA SER A 236 -6.94 -20.36 0.29
C SER A 236 -7.78 -21.04 -0.80
N GLU A 237 -8.63 -20.29 -1.51
CA GLU A 237 -9.57 -20.83 -2.50
C GLU A 237 -9.31 -20.28 -3.91
N ARG A 238 -9.35 -21.16 -4.93
CA ARG A 238 -8.94 -20.80 -6.30
C ARG A 238 -9.73 -19.63 -6.88
N THR A 239 -11.05 -19.59 -6.66
CA THR A 239 -11.91 -18.52 -7.18
C THR A 239 -11.58 -17.18 -6.55
N THR A 240 -11.50 -17.14 -5.21
CA THR A 240 -11.15 -15.94 -4.44
C THR A 240 -9.76 -15.46 -4.80
N THR A 241 -8.76 -16.34 -4.79
CA THR A 241 -7.37 -15.99 -5.12
C THR A 241 -7.25 -15.45 -6.54
N SER A 242 -7.92 -16.04 -7.52
CA SER A 242 -7.92 -15.53 -8.91
C SER A 242 -8.55 -14.14 -9.00
N MET A 243 -9.69 -13.92 -8.34
CA MET A 243 -10.38 -12.63 -8.32
C MET A 243 -9.52 -11.56 -7.66
N VAL A 244 -8.95 -11.85 -6.48
CA VAL A 244 -8.12 -10.92 -5.71
C VAL A 244 -6.85 -10.59 -6.44
N PHE A 245 -6.16 -11.59 -7.03
CA PHE A 245 -4.94 -11.35 -7.79
C PHE A 245 -5.17 -10.34 -8.91
N LYS A 246 -6.23 -10.56 -9.70
CA LYS A 246 -6.61 -9.62 -10.76
C LYS A 246 -6.99 -8.26 -10.20
N GLY A 247 -7.90 -8.21 -9.22
CA GLY A 247 -8.40 -6.95 -8.66
C GLY A 247 -7.27 -6.09 -8.10
N PHE A 248 -6.35 -6.69 -7.34
CA PHE A 248 -5.19 -5.97 -6.83
C PHE A 248 -4.26 -5.50 -7.95
N ALA A 249 -4.02 -6.31 -8.98
CA ALA A 249 -3.21 -5.88 -10.13
C ALA A 249 -3.87 -4.75 -10.91
N ASP A 250 -5.20 -4.77 -11.10
CA ASP A 250 -5.95 -3.70 -11.77
C ASP A 250 -5.64 -2.36 -11.06
N TRP A 251 -5.83 -2.26 -9.75
CA TRP A 251 -5.56 -1.02 -9.01
C TRP A 251 -4.08 -0.69 -8.85
N PHE A 252 -3.24 -1.69 -8.59
CA PHE A 252 -1.81 -1.46 -8.34
C PHE A 252 -1.05 -1.02 -9.60
N LEU A 253 -1.44 -1.50 -10.78
CA LEU A 253 -0.79 -1.14 -12.04
C LEU A 253 -1.42 0.08 -12.73
N GLY A 254 -2.59 0.52 -12.27
CA GLY A 254 -3.31 1.64 -12.87
C GLY A 254 -2.67 3.01 -12.58
N GLU A 255 -3.23 4.04 -13.19
CA GLU A 255 -2.70 5.40 -13.15
C GLU A 255 -3.08 6.14 -11.85
N PRO A 256 -2.36 7.20 -11.46
CA PRO A 256 -2.83 8.10 -10.41
C PRO A 256 -4.15 8.77 -10.82
N ALA A 257 -4.98 9.10 -9.84
CA ALA A 257 -6.25 9.78 -10.02
C ALA A 257 -6.47 10.82 -8.92
N GLY A 258 -7.59 11.52 -8.95
CA GLY A 258 -7.94 12.54 -7.95
C GLY A 258 -7.09 13.81 -8.04
N ASN A 259 -7.51 14.84 -7.31
CA ASN A 259 -6.76 16.10 -7.19
C ASN A 259 -5.91 16.10 -5.91
N THR A 260 -4.60 16.33 -6.07
CA THR A 260 -3.66 16.41 -4.94
C THR A 260 -3.14 17.82 -4.66
N LEU A 261 -3.56 18.81 -5.47
CA LEU A 261 -3.25 20.24 -5.30
C LEU A 261 -4.14 20.88 -4.23
#